data_AF-A0A5B9FPQ2-F1
#
_entry.id   AF-A0A5B9FPQ2-F1
#
_cell.length_a   1.000
_cell.length_b   1.000
_cell.length_c   1.000
_cell.angle_alpha   90.00
_cell.angle_beta   90.00
_cell.angle_gamma   90.00
#
_symmetry.space_group_name_H-M   'P 1'
#
loop_
_entity.id
_entity.type
_entity.pdbx_description
1 polymer ?
#
loop_
_entity_poly.entity_id
_entity_poly.type
_entity_poly.pdbx_seq_one_letter_code
_entity_poly.pdbx_strand_id
1 'polypeptide(L)'
;MSFTGHDYHEEFEELCHNLPQERDPVAVRGGLIILEWKLWEALRTVMLYSSMACAGVLVLPAYLFVVTPMDKSAKSATIAFGIYLVLATLFYWISRFVFHWEFSRKIEGRKFGDPLPPH
;
A
#
# COMPACT_ATOMS: atom_id res chain seq x y z
N MET A 1 12.32 21.58 1.88
CA MET A 1 13.20 20.44 2.25
C MET A 1 12.67 19.23 1.53
N SER A 2 13.40 18.67 0.57
CA SER A 2 13.01 17.43 -0.09
C SER A 2 13.26 16.29 0.88
N PHE A 3 12.20 15.85 1.54
CA PHE A 3 12.20 14.67 2.41
C PHE A 3 12.63 13.46 1.58
N THR A 4 13.74 12.82 1.93
CA THR A 4 14.30 11.72 1.13
C THR A 4 13.90 10.38 1.75
N GLY A 5 13.70 9.34 0.93
CA GLY A 5 13.42 7.98 1.43
C GLY A 5 14.49 7.42 2.39
N HIS A 6 15.65 8.08 2.47
CA HIS A 6 16.72 7.75 3.41
C HIS A 6 16.35 8.06 4.86
N ASP A 7 15.69 9.21 5.10
CA ASP A 7 15.21 9.64 6.43
C ASP A 7 14.16 8.65 6.97
N TYR A 8 13.35 8.06 6.09
CA TYR A 8 12.40 6.99 6.43
C TYR A 8 13.08 5.70 6.88
N HIS A 9 14.20 5.35 6.24
CA HIS A 9 14.90 4.10 6.50
C HIS A 9 15.63 4.16 7.84
N GLU A 10 16.30 5.27 8.13
CA GLU A 10 17.00 5.48 9.40
C GLU A 10 16.04 5.49 10.59
N GLU A 11 14.92 6.23 10.51
CA GLU A 11 13.91 6.23 11.58
C GLU A 11 13.25 4.85 11.79
N PHE A 12 13.06 4.08 10.71
CA PHE A 12 12.51 2.72 10.80
C PHE A 12 13.49 1.76 11.47
N GLU A 13 14.78 1.79 11.09
CA GLU A 13 15.81 0.96 11.71
C GLU A 13 16.02 1.31 13.18
N GLU A 14 16.04 2.61 13.52
CA GLU A 14 16.18 3.10 14.88
C GLU A 14 15.01 2.60 15.77
N LEU A 15 13.77 2.72 15.29
CA LEU A 15 12.60 2.19 16.01
C LEU A 15 12.66 0.67 16.18
N CYS A 16 13.04 -0.07 15.13
CA CYS A 16 13.21 -1.53 15.20
C CYS A 16 14.29 -1.96 16.21
N HIS A 17 15.37 -1.18 16.35
CA HIS A 17 16.44 -1.44 17.30
C HIS A 17 16.04 -1.15 18.75
N ASN A 18 15.24 -0.09 18.96
CA ASN A 18 14.89 0.40 20.30
C ASN A 18 13.64 -0.28 20.90
N LEU A 19 12.66 -0.65 20.08
CA LEU A 19 11.41 -1.30 20.51
C LEU A 19 11.59 -2.59 21.36
N PRO A 20 12.56 -3.48 21.09
CA PRO A 20 12.80 -4.67 21.92
C PRO A 20 13.35 -4.37 23.32
N GLN A 21 13.97 -3.21 23.51
CA GLN A 21 14.61 -2.80 24.76
C GLN A 21 13.68 -1.94 25.62
N GLU A 22 12.68 -1.31 25.00
CA GLU A 22 11.72 -0.43 25.66
C GLU A 22 10.71 -1.22 26.51
N ARG A 23 10.57 -0.81 27.78
CA ARG A 23 9.70 -1.47 28.76
C ARG A 23 8.43 -0.66 29.07
N ASP A 24 8.39 0.62 28.66
CA ASP A 24 7.19 1.43 28.79
C ASP A 24 6.15 1.04 27.71
N PRO A 25 4.99 0.48 28.09
CA PRO A 25 3.95 0.10 27.14
C PRO A 25 3.40 1.28 26.33
N VAL A 26 3.46 2.52 26.84
CA VAL A 26 3.00 3.70 26.12
C VAL A 26 3.99 4.08 25.01
N ALA A 27 5.29 4.11 25.34
CA ALA A 27 6.36 4.37 24.38
C ALA A 27 6.41 3.32 23.26
N VAL A 28 6.30 2.04 23.61
CA VAL A 28 6.19 0.93 22.66
C VAL A 28 5.03 1.12 21.70
N ARG A 29 3.84 1.42 22.24
CA ARG A 29 2.63 1.57 21.41
C ARG A 29 2.76 2.76 20.46
N GLY A 30 3.36 3.86 20.93
CA GLY A 30 3.71 5.01 20.09
C GLY A 30 4.67 4.63 18.96
N GLY A 31 5.75 3.89 19.28
CA GLY A 31 6.73 3.42 18.31
C GLY A 31 6.12 2.50 17.25
N LEU A 32 5.24 1.58 17.64
CA LEU A 32 4.54 0.69 16.72
C LEU A 32 3.60 1.43 15.76
N ILE A 33 2.90 2.47 16.24
CA ILE A 33 2.03 3.30 15.39
C ILE A 33 2.86 4.05 14.34
N ILE A 34 4.00 4.61 14.74
CA ILE A 34 4.92 5.29 13.81
C ILE A 34 5.44 4.29 12.78
N LEU A 35 5.83 3.09 13.22
CA LEU A 35 6.33 2.04 12.33
C LEU A 35 5.28 1.58 11.33
N GLU A 36 4.02 1.42 11.78
CA GLU A 36 2.87 1.09 10.92
C GLU A 36 2.64 2.21 9.88
N TRP A 37 2.70 3.48 10.30
CA TRP A 37 2.53 4.62 9.41
C TRP A 37 3.62 4.67 8.32
N LYS A 38 4.88 4.49 8.72
CA LYS A 38 6.03 4.47 7.79
C LYS A 38 5.92 3.33 6.78
N LEU A 39 5.52 2.14 7.25
CA LEU A 39 5.29 0.99 6.39
C LEU A 39 4.16 1.25 5.39
N TRP A 40 3.06 1.87 5.83
CA TRP A 40 1.95 2.27 4.96
C TRP A 40 2.38 3.25 3.89
N GLU A 41 3.20 4.23 4.23
CA GLU A 41 3.68 5.22 3.26
C GLU A 41 4.62 4.60 2.23
N ALA A 42 5.49 3.69 2.64
CA ALA A 42 6.33 2.91 1.73
C ALA A 42 5.51 2.03 0.77
N LEU A 43 4.47 1.36 1.29
CA LEU A 43 3.57 0.52 0.50
C LEU A 43 2.63 1.32 -0.41
N ARG A 44 2.31 2.58 -0.06
CA ARG A 44 1.38 3.43 -0.83
C ARG A 44 1.78 3.53 -2.29
N THR A 45 3.06 3.77 -2.54
CA THR A 45 3.59 3.95 -3.91
C THR A 45 3.53 2.64 -4.70
N VAL A 46 3.89 1.52 -4.06
CA VAL A 46 3.80 0.20 -4.67
C VAL A 46 2.35 -0.16 -5.01
N MET A 47 1.43 0.05 -4.05
CA MET A 47 0.00 -0.18 -4.25
C MET A 47 -0.59 0.71 -5.34
N LEU A 48 -0.16 1.96 -5.43
CA LEU A 48 -0.60 2.88 -6.49
C LEU A 48 -0.17 2.35 -7.87
N TYR A 49 1.12 2.03 -8.04
CA TYR A 49 1.63 1.52 -9.31
C TYR A 49 1.03 0.17 -9.69
N SER A 50 0.86 -0.75 -8.74
CA SER A 50 0.22 -2.04 -9.01
C SER A 50 -1.25 -1.86 -9.42
N SER A 51 -1.98 -0.95 -8.77
CA SER A 51 -3.38 -0.66 -9.10
C SER A 51 -3.54 -0.05 -10.48
N MET A 52 -2.65 0.88 -10.85
CA MET A 52 -2.57 1.46 -12.18
C MET A 52 -2.24 0.41 -13.24
N ALA A 53 -1.26 -0.47 -12.97
CA ALA A 53 -0.90 -1.55 -13.88
C ALA A 53 -2.07 -2.51 -14.10
N CYS A 54 -2.75 -2.96 -13.03
CA CYS A 54 -3.92 -3.83 -13.12
C CYS A 54 -5.06 -3.18 -13.91
N ALA A 55 -5.38 -1.91 -13.64
CA ALA A 55 -6.39 -1.18 -14.40
C ALA A 55 -6.00 -1.02 -15.87
N GLY A 56 -4.72 -0.77 -16.16
CA GLY A 56 -4.19 -0.64 -17.51
C GLY A 56 -4.31 -1.95 -18.30
N VAL A 57 -3.98 -3.09 -17.68
CA VAL A 57 -4.12 -4.41 -18.29
C VAL A 57 -5.56 -4.75 -18.65
N LEU A 58 -6.56 -4.18 -17.97
CA LEU A 58 -7.97 -4.40 -18.31
C LEU A 58 -8.49 -3.42 -19.34
N VAL A 59 -8.21 -2.12 -19.17
CA VAL A 59 -8.82 -1.07 -20.02
C VAL A 59 -8.11 -0.94 -21.36
N LEU A 60 -6.78 -1.09 -21.38
CA LEU A 60 -5.99 -0.83 -22.58
C LEU A 60 -6.27 -1.86 -23.68
N PRO A 61 -6.30 -3.18 -23.41
CA PRO A 61 -6.68 -4.18 -24.42
C PRO A 61 -8.15 -4.03 -24.84
N ALA A 62 -9.06 -3.75 -23.90
CA ALA A 62 -10.46 -3.53 -24.24
C ALA A 62 -10.62 -2.35 -25.22
N TYR A 63 -9.94 -1.24 -24.97
CA TYR A 63 -9.97 -0.08 -25.86
C TYR A 63 -9.30 -0.35 -27.22
N LEU A 64 -8.19 -1.10 -27.24
CA LEU A 64 -7.44 -1.33 -28.47
C LEU A 64 -8.13 -2.34 -29.41
N PHE A 65 -8.68 -3.42 -28.85
CA PHE A 65 -9.17 -4.58 -29.62
C PHE A 65 -10.70 -4.68 -29.73
N VAL A 66 -11.46 -4.12 -28.79
CA VAL A 66 -12.93 -4.21 -28.80
C VAL A 66 -13.57 -2.97 -29.45
N VAL A 67 -12.98 -1.79 -29.24
CA VAL A 67 -13.50 -0.55 -29.85
C VAL A 67 -13.10 -0.51 -31.32
N THR A 68 -14.10 -0.44 -32.20
CA THR A 68 -13.86 -0.41 -33.64
C THR A 68 -13.12 0.88 -34.04
N PRO A 69 -12.31 0.87 -35.11
CA PRO A 69 -11.57 2.07 -35.53
C PRO A 69 -12.45 3.28 -35.82
N MET A 70 -13.69 3.07 -36.27
CA MET A 70 -14.63 4.16 -36.56
C MET A 70 -15.16 4.84 -35.29
N ASP A 71 -15.17 4.13 -34.16
CA ASP A 71 -15.64 4.64 -32.87
C ASP A 71 -14.53 5.28 -32.03
N LYS A 72 -13.26 5.13 -32.45
CA LYS A 72 -12.07 5.72 -31.80
C LYS A 72 -12.06 7.23 -31.98
N SER A 73 -12.82 7.90 -31.12
CA SER A 73 -12.98 9.34 -31.04
C SER A 73 -12.36 9.89 -29.74
N ALA A 74 -12.20 11.20 -29.65
CA ALA A 74 -11.81 11.84 -28.40
C ALA A 74 -12.79 11.50 -27.25
N LYS A 75 -14.08 11.35 -27.57
CA LYS A 75 -15.11 10.97 -26.59
C LYS A 75 -14.89 9.55 -26.05
N SER A 76 -14.63 8.56 -26.91
CA SER A 76 -14.37 7.19 -26.47
C SER A 76 -13.07 7.09 -25.66
N ALA A 77 -12.04 7.86 -26.03
CA ALA A 77 -10.80 7.94 -25.27
C ALA A 77 -11.02 8.52 -23.86
N THR A 78 -11.81 9.59 -23.73
CA THR A 78 -12.16 10.17 -22.43
C THR A 78 -12.95 9.19 -21.57
N ILE A 79 -13.90 8.44 -22.16
CA ILE A 79 -14.65 7.42 -21.43
C ILE A 79 -13.72 6.29 -20.95
N ALA A 80 -12.84 5.80 -21.82
CA ALA A 80 -11.86 4.76 -21.46
C ALA A 80 -10.93 5.25 -20.34
N PHE A 81 -10.44 6.49 -20.41
CA PHE A 81 -9.63 7.09 -19.36
C PHE A 81 -10.40 7.23 -18.04
N GLY A 82 -11.68 7.63 -18.09
CA GLY A 82 -12.54 7.68 -16.91
C GLY A 82 -12.71 6.31 -16.26
N ILE A 83 -12.97 5.27 -17.05
CA ILE A 83 -13.07 3.88 -16.56
C ILE A 83 -11.74 3.42 -15.95
N TYR A 84 -10.62 3.75 -16.59
CA TYR A 84 -9.29 3.46 -16.08
C TYR A 84 -9.04 4.07 -14.69
N LEU A 85 -9.39 5.34 -14.50
CA LEU A 85 -9.24 6.01 -13.19
C LEU A 85 -10.14 5.37 -12.12
N VAL A 86 -11.38 5.04 -12.47
CA VAL A 86 -12.31 4.38 -11.53
C VAL A 86 -11.79 3.00 -11.13
N LEU A 87 -11.33 2.19 -12.08
CA LEU A 87 -10.77 0.87 -11.81
C LEU A 87 -9.47 0.94 -11.01
N ALA A 88 -8.56 1.85 -11.35
CA ALA A 88 -7.32 2.06 -10.59
C ALA A 88 -7.63 2.46 -9.13
N THR A 89 -8.62 3.33 -8.93
CA THR A 89 -9.07 3.73 -7.59
C THR A 89 -9.67 2.55 -6.83
N LEU A 90 -10.52 1.74 -7.47
CA LEU A 90 -11.09 0.53 -6.86
C LEU A 90 -10.01 -0.48 -6.48
N PHE A 91 -9.08 -0.77 -7.38
CA PHE A 91 -7.96 -1.67 -7.08
C PHE A 91 -7.11 -1.16 -5.93
N TYR A 92 -6.86 0.15 -5.85
CA TYR A 92 -6.11 0.73 -4.74
C TYR A 92 -6.83 0.52 -3.41
N TRP A 93 -8.13 0.78 -3.34
CA TRP A 93 -8.92 0.59 -2.12
C TRP A 93 -9.05 -0.89 -1.72
N ILE A 94 -9.27 -1.78 -2.68
CA ILE A 94 -9.30 -3.23 -2.43
C ILE A 94 -7.94 -3.70 -1.90
N SER A 95 -6.84 -3.29 -2.54
CA SER A 95 -5.49 -3.63 -2.10
C SER A 95 -5.24 -3.13 -0.69
N ARG A 96 -5.58 -1.86 -0.41
CA ARG A 96 -5.47 -1.27 0.92
C ARG A 96 -6.28 -2.04 1.96
N PHE A 97 -7.51 -2.40 1.63
CA PHE A 97 -8.38 -3.15 2.54
C PHE A 97 -7.82 -4.54 2.84
N VAL A 98 -7.40 -5.30 1.82
CA VAL A 98 -6.82 -6.64 1.97
C VAL A 98 -5.56 -6.59 2.83
N PHE A 99 -4.67 -5.63 2.59
CA PHE A 99 -3.48 -5.47 3.42
C PHE A 99 -3.80 -5.07 4.85
N HIS A 100 -4.72 -4.13 5.07
CA HIS A 100 -5.14 -3.77 6.42
C HIS A 100 -5.76 -4.96 7.16
N TRP A 101 -6.58 -5.75 6.47
CA TRP A 101 -7.19 -6.96 7.02
C TRP A 101 -6.14 -8.02 7.39
N GLU A 102 -5.18 -8.29 6.51
CA GLU A 102 -4.06 -9.21 6.77
C GLU A 102 -3.20 -8.74 7.94
N PHE A 103 -2.90 -7.43 8.03
CA PHE A 103 -2.14 -6.86 9.14
C PHE A 103 -2.90 -7.02 10.47
N SER A 104 -4.17 -6.64 10.52
CA SER A 104 -5.01 -6.76 11.72
C SER A 104 -5.10 -8.22 12.20
N ARG A 105 -5.30 -9.18 11.28
CA ARG A 105 -5.36 -10.61 11.64
C ARG A 105 -4.02 -11.16 12.14
N LYS A 106 -2.89 -10.73 11.58
CA LYS A 106 -1.56 -11.22 11.99
C LYS A 106 -1.07 -10.58 13.28
N ILE A 107 -1.48 -9.34 13.57
CA ILE A 107 -1.10 -8.62 14.79
C ILE A 107 -1.93 -9.11 15.99
N GLU A 108 -3.22 -9.43 15.83
CA GLU A 108 -4.05 -10.00 16.91
C GLU A 108 -3.50 -11.32 17.47
N GLY A 109 -2.68 -12.05 16.71
CA GLY A 109 -2.10 -13.33 17.12
C GLY A 109 -0.86 -13.24 18.03
N ARG A 110 -0.18 -12.08 18.13
CA ARG A 110 1.02 -11.92 18.99
C ARG A 110 0.68 -11.10 20.22
N LYS A 111 0.74 -11.71 21.41
CA LYS A 111 0.71 -10.93 22.65
C LYS A 111 2.07 -10.29 22.85
N PHE A 112 2.05 -9.03 23.29
CA PHE A 112 3.25 -8.30 23.66
C PHE A 112 3.97 -9.07 24.79
N GLY A 113 5.20 -9.54 24.53
CA GLY A 113 5.98 -10.33 25.49
C GLY A 113 5.94 -11.86 25.31
N ASP A 114 5.31 -12.40 24.26
CA ASP A 114 5.46 -13.83 23.97
C ASP A 114 6.93 -14.14 23.60
N PRO A 115 7.57 -15.11 24.28
CA PRO A 115 8.97 -15.42 24.06
C PRO A 115 9.19 -15.92 22.62
N LEU A 116 10.31 -15.48 22.00
CA LEU A 116 10.81 -16.06 20.77
C LEU A 116 10.90 -17.58 20.96
N PRO A 117 10.26 -18.40 20.09
CA PRO A 117 10.38 -19.84 20.19
C PRO A 117 11.87 -20.21 20.08
N PRO A 118 12.39 -21.04 20.99
CA PRO A 118 13.78 -21.47 20.91
C PRO A 118 13.98 -22.24 19.60
N HIS A 119 14.98 -21.82 18.82
CA HIS A 119 15.51 -22.58 17.69
C HIS A 119 16.32 -23.78 18.19
#